data_AF-A0A5B1R228-F1
#
_entry.id   AF-A0A5B1R228-F1
#
_cell.length_a   1.000
_cell.length_b   1.000
_cell.length_c   1.000
_cell.angle_alpha   90.00
_cell.angle_beta   90.00
_cell.angle_gamma   90.00
#
_symmetry.space_group_name_H-M   'P 1'
#
loop_
_entity.id
_entity.type
_entity.pdbx_description
1 polymer ?
#
loop_
_entity_poly.entity_id
_entity_poly.type
_entity_poly.pdbx_seq_one_letter_code
_entity_poly.pdbx_strand_id
1 'polypeptide(L)'
;MDLKTQILTCVEQIHKAGVRHCDLSESNVVIRPDMHTACIIDFDNASVHKCKRRLKMGVRHYTPSKDIFGCDELFDLGEAMEIWTPCMYRTSSRVCLTHNSHMHIVVLVCATVTFFIFNRPNADRIVELVKEVLRPGEYDENEVRKEAVALLEDFYETYEHLFSTIGLADPRQIDWPTFLSVRYNGLELEDA
;
A
#
# COMPACT_ATOMS: atom_id res chain seq x y z
N MET A 1 3.19 2.47 -24.47
CA MET A 1 2.70 1.72 -23.29
C MET A 1 3.88 0.95 -22.73
N ASP A 2 4.23 1.15 -21.46
CA ASP A 2 5.34 0.41 -20.84
C ASP A 2 5.00 -1.08 -20.69
N LEU A 3 6.03 -1.92 -20.53
CA LEU A 3 5.88 -3.38 -20.49
C LEU A 3 4.95 -3.84 -19.36
N LYS A 4 5.02 -3.22 -18.16
CA LYS A 4 4.16 -3.58 -17.03
C LYS A 4 2.69 -3.31 -17.38
N THR A 5 2.39 -2.15 -17.96
CA THR A 5 1.03 -1.82 -18.41
C THR A 5 0.51 -2.79 -19.49
N GLN A 6 1.37 -3.26 -20.39
CA GLN A 6 0.97 -4.27 -21.39
C GLN A 6 0.62 -5.61 -20.74
N ILE A 7 1.48 -6.12 -19.85
CA ILE A 7 1.24 -7.37 -19.12
C ILE A 7 -0.07 -7.28 -18.32
N LEU A 8 -0.27 -6.18 -17.59
CA LEU A 8 -1.51 -5.91 -16.85
C LEU A 8 -2.74 -5.96 -17.77
N THR A 9 -2.66 -5.30 -18.92
CA THR A 9 -3.76 -5.27 -19.89
C THR A 9 -4.09 -6.67 -20.40
N CYS A 10 -3.08 -7.50 -20.69
CA CYS A 10 -3.30 -8.89 -21.12
C CYS A 10 -3.99 -9.72 -20.04
N VAL A 11 -3.52 -9.63 -18.78
CA VAL A 11 -4.11 -10.41 -17.68
C VAL A 11 -5.53 -9.91 -17.35
N GLU A 12 -5.78 -8.60 -17.41
CA GLU A 12 -7.14 -8.06 -17.28
C GLU A 12 -8.09 -8.58 -18.36
N GLN A 13 -7.62 -8.73 -19.61
CA GLN A 13 -8.44 -9.31 -20.69
C GLN A 13 -8.75 -10.80 -20.44
N ILE A 14 -7.80 -11.58 -19.91
CA ILE A 14 -8.01 -12.97 -19.52
C ILE A 14 -9.08 -13.06 -18.42
N HIS A 15 -9.02 -12.18 -17.42
CA HIS A 15 -10.00 -12.11 -16.33
C HIS A 15 -11.39 -11.70 -16.83
N LYS A 16 -11.47 -10.74 -17.76
CA LYS A 16 -12.72 -10.32 -18.41
C LYS A 16 -13.35 -11.44 -19.25
N ALA A 17 -12.54 -12.35 -19.78
CA ALA A 17 -13.02 -13.56 -20.46
C ALA A 17 -13.51 -14.65 -19.48
N GLY A 18 -13.48 -14.40 -18.16
CA GLY A 18 -13.93 -15.35 -17.15
C GLY A 18 -12.90 -16.44 -16.85
N VAL A 19 -11.61 -16.17 -17.07
CA VAL A 19 -10.50 -17.10 -16.89
C VAL A 19 -9.49 -16.48 -15.92
N ARG A 20 -8.88 -17.32 -15.08
CA ARG A 20 -7.62 -17.00 -14.38
C ARG A 20 -6.55 -17.96 -14.86
N HIS A 21 -5.31 -17.53 -14.89
CA HIS A 21 -4.21 -18.30 -15.47
C HIS A 21 -3.67 -19.39 -14.52
N CYS A 22 -3.67 -19.13 -13.22
CA CYS A 22 -3.10 -19.90 -12.11
C CYS A 22 -1.59 -20.17 -12.16
N ASP A 23 -0.86 -19.55 -13.09
CA ASP A 23 0.59 -19.74 -13.22
C ASP A 23 1.26 -18.53 -13.91
N LEU A 24 0.95 -17.33 -13.42
CA LEU A 24 1.58 -16.11 -13.96
C LEU A 24 2.99 -15.98 -13.39
N SER A 25 3.97 -16.22 -14.26
CA SER A 25 5.39 -16.07 -13.98
C SER A 25 6.11 -15.45 -15.18
N GLU A 26 7.32 -14.94 -14.99
CA GLU A 26 8.11 -14.32 -16.06
C GLU A 26 8.34 -15.26 -17.25
N SER A 27 8.47 -16.56 -17.02
CA SER A 27 8.62 -17.57 -18.08
C SER A 27 7.39 -17.70 -18.97
N ASN A 28 6.22 -17.29 -18.47
CA ASN A 28 4.94 -17.36 -19.16
C ASN A 28 4.56 -16.01 -19.81
N VAL A 29 5.52 -15.07 -19.88
CA VAL A 29 5.39 -13.79 -20.59
C VAL A 29 6.33 -13.78 -21.80
N VAL A 30 5.77 -13.67 -23.00
CA VAL A 30 6.53 -13.55 -24.25
C VAL A 30 6.45 -12.12 -24.77
N ILE A 31 7.61 -11.51 -25.01
CA ILE A 31 7.72 -10.22 -25.69
C ILE A 31 7.91 -10.49 -27.18
N ARG A 32 6.93 -10.07 -28.00
CA ARG A 32 7.01 -10.25 -29.45
C ARG A 32 7.99 -9.24 -30.06
N PRO A 33 9.05 -9.69 -30.77
CA PRO A 33 10.10 -8.80 -31.29
C PRO A 33 9.60 -7.82 -32.36
N ASP A 34 8.56 -8.19 -33.09
CA ASP A 34 8.01 -7.47 -34.23
C ASP A 34 7.01 -6.38 -33.83
N MET A 35 6.27 -6.61 -32.75
CA MET A 35 5.18 -5.74 -32.31
C MET A 35 5.49 -4.96 -31.02
N HIS A 36 6.60 -5.28 -30.34
CA HIS A 36 6.90 -4.79 -28.99
C HIS A 36 5.72 -4.98 -28.01
N THR A 37 4.94 -6.05 -28.22
CA THR A 37 3.78 -6.41 -27.40
C THR A 37 4.07 -7.60 -26.50
N ALA A 38 3.64 -7.52 -25.25
CA ALA A 38 3.61 -8.67 -24.33
C ALA A 38 2.45 -9.61 -24.68
N CYS A 39 2.65 -10.90 -24.49
CA CYS A 39 1.64 -11.95 -24.56
C CYS A 39 1.80 -12.90 -23.39
N ILE A 40 0.68 -13.29 -22.78
CA ILE A 40 0.64 -14.35 -21.77
C ILE A 40 0.44 -15.69 -22.48
N ILE A 41 1.25 -16.68 -22.11
CA ILE A 41 1.23 -18.03 -22.67
C ILE A 41 1.11 -19.08 -21.56
N ASP A 42 0.92 -20.34 -21.94
CA ASP A 42 0.88 -21.50 -21.03
C ASP A 42 -0.35 -21.56 -20.10
N PHE A 43 -1.52 -21.81 -20.70
CA PHE A 43 -2.80 -21.88 -19.99
C PHE A 43 -3.11 -23.28 -19.41
N ASP A 44 -2.11 -24.15 -19.25
CA ASP A 44 -2.34 -25.54 -18.79
C ASP A 44 -2.94 -25.61 -17.38
N ASN A 45 -2.64 -24.62 -16.53
CA ASN A 45 -3.21 -24.48 -15.19
C ASN A 45 -4.45 -23.59 -15.13
N ALA A 46 -4.89 -23.02 -16.26
CA ALA A 46 -5.94 -22.03 -16.28
C ALA A 46 -7.29 -22.61 -15.84
N SER A 47 -8.10 -21.79 -15.16
CA SER A 47 -9.41 -22.20 -14.67
C SER A 47 -10.47 -21.13 -14.88
N VAL A 48 -11.73 -21.55 -14.93
CA VAL A 48 -12.87 -20.62 -14.88
C VAL A 48 -12.78 -19.76 -13.63
N HIS A 49 -13.00 -18.46 -13.80
CA HIS A 49 -12.85 -17.47 -12.75
C HIS A 49 -13.87 -16.35 -12.92
N LYS A 50 -14.64 -16.09 -11.88
CA LYS A 50 -15.36 -14.82 -11.74
C LYS A 50 -14.47 -13.87 -10.96
N CYS A 51 -13.85 -12.93 -11.64
CA CYS A 51 -13.02 -11.93 -11.00
C CYS A 51 -13.88 -11.12 -10.02
N LYS A 52 -13.43 -11.06 -8.76
CA LYS A 52 -14.07 -10.28 -7.69
C LYS A 52 -13.23 -9.07 -7.31
N ARG A 53 -12.29 -8.68 -8.19
CA ARG A 53 -11.48 -7.51 -8.02
C ARG A 53 -12.39 -6.30 -7.80
N ARG A 54 -12.09 -5.51 -6.78
CA ARG A 54 -12.84 -4.30 -6.41
C ARG A 54 -12.10 -3.01 -6.74
N LEU A 55 -10.80 -3.13 -6.99
CA LEU A 55 -9.88 -2.02 -7.15
C LEU A 55 -9.19 -2.12 -8.51
N LYS A 56 -9.09 -1.00 -9.22
CA LYS A 56 -8.33 -0.94 -10.46
C LYS A 56 -6.84 -1.21 -10.23
N MET A 57 -6.20 -1.92 -11.16
CA MET A 57 -4.75 -2.05 -11.22
C MET A 57 -4.18 -0.71 -11.67
N GLY A 58 -3.52 -0.01 -10.76
CA GLY A 58 -2.92 1.28 -11.04
C GLY A 58 -1.44 1.29 -10.65
N VAL A 59 -0.60 1.67 -11.59
CA VAL A 59 0.81 1.97 -11.32
C VAL A 59 0.86 3.20 -10.41
N ARG A 60 1.71 3.19 -9.37
CA ARG A 60 1.87 4.28 -8.37
C ARG A 60 0.78 4.39 -7.29
N HIS A 61 -0.12 3.42 -7.19
CA HIS A 61 -0.98 3.31 -6.01
C HIS A 61 -0.26 2.58 -4.89
N TYR A 62 -0.65 2.82 -3.63
CA TYR A 62 -0.19 1.97 -2.53
C TYR A 62 -0.72 0.55 -2.69
N THR A 63 0.09 -0.43 -2.28
CA THR A 63 -0.36 -1.83 -2.24
C THR A 63 -1.62 -1.94 -1.38
N PRO A 64 -2.76 -2.38 -1.95
CA PRO A 64 -3.97 -2.64 -1.17
C PRO A 64 -3.78 -3.89 -0.31
N SER A 65 -4.69 -4.17 0.63
CA SER A 65 -4.72 -5.53 1.20
C SER A 65 -5.34 -6.49 0.19
N LYS A 66 -4.92 -7.77 0.23
CA LYS A 66 -5.42 -8.83 -0.64
C LYS A 66 -6.95 -8.97 -0.54
N ASP A 67 -7.50 -8.88 0.68
CA ASP A 67 -8.95 -8.96 0.93
C ASP A 67 -9.75 -7.80 0.34
N ILE A 68 -9.21 -6.57 0.42
CA ILE A 68 -9.87 -5.38 -0.16
C ILE A 68 -9.76 -5.42 -1.69
N PHE A 69 -8.60 -5.85 -2.20
CA PHE A 69 -8.36 -5.95 -3.63
C PHE A 69 -9.29 -6.96 -4.30
N GLY A 70 -9.47 -8.14 -3.70
CA GLY A 70 -10.53 -9.10 -4.05
C GLY A 70 -10.19 -10.09 -5.17
N CYS A 71 -8.96 -10.11 -5.68
CA CYS A 71 -8.50 -11.12 -6.64
C CYS A 71 -7.05 -11.52 -6.38
N ASP A 72 -6.82 -12.78 -6.00
CA ASP A 72 -5.50 -13.24 -5.56
C ASP A 72 -4.45 -13.23 -6.68
N GLU A 73 -4.80 -13.71 -7.88
CA GLU A 73 -3.86 -13.77 -8.99
C GLU A 73 -3.40 -12.37 -9.45
N LEU A 74 -4.36 -11.44 -9.59
CA LEU A 74 -4.04 -10.06 -9.93
C LEU A 74 -3.30 -9.37 -8.77
N PHE A 75 -3.59 -9.74 -7.52
CA PHE A 75 -2.85 -9.24 -6.37
C PHE A 75 -1.38 -9.65 -6.45
N ASP A 76 -1.14 -10.95 -6.57
CA ASP A 76 0.20 -11.54 -6.59
C ASP A 76 1.01 -11.03 -7.79
N LEU A 77 0.35 -10.85 -8.95
CA LEU A 77 0.95 -10.22 -10.14
C LEU A 77 1.40 -8.78 -9.88
N GLY A 78 0.59 -7.98 -9.20
CA GLY A 78 0.94 -6.59 -8.90
C GLY A 78 2.10 -6.47 -7.93
N GLU A 79 2.20 -7.38 -6.95
CA GLU A 79 3.37 -7.47 -6.06
C GLU A 79 4.61 -7.89 -6.85
N ALA A 80 4.53 -8.96 -7.65
CA ALA A 80 5.66 -9.47 -8.42
C ALA A 80 6.20 -8.43 -9.42
N MET A 81 5.33 -7.62 -10.01
CA MET A 81 5.72 -6.57 -10.93
C MET A 81 6.06 -5.24 -10.25
N GLU A 82 5.99 -5.13 -8.92
CA GLU A 82 6.22 -3.89 -8.17
C GLU A 82 5.45 -2.70 -8.78
N ILE A 83 4.19 -2.89 -9.16
CA ILE A 83 3.37 -1.82 -9.76
C ILE A 83 2.88 -0.84 -8.70
N TRP A 84 2.72 -1.35 -7.49
CA TRP A 84 2.35 -0.56 -6.34
C TRP A 84 3.58 -0.01 -5.67
N THR A 85 3.48 1.23 -5.23
CA THR A 85 4.45 1.81 -4.32
C THR A 85 4.38 0.98 -3.03
N PRO A 86 5.44 0.24 -2.66
CA PRO A 86 5.48 -0.42 -1.37
C PRO A 86 5.29 0.66 -0.32
N CYS A 87 4.38 0.48 0.63
CA CYS A 87 4.13 1.55 1.60
C CYS A 87 5.25 1.68 2.67
N MET A 88 6.41 0.99 2.52
CA MET A 88 7.39 0.82 3.61
C MET A 88 8.84 0.53 3.14
N TYR A 89 9.81 1.12 3.83
CA TYR A 89 11.15 0.55 4.05
C TYR A 89 11.55 0.67 5.52
N ARG A 90 12.38 -0.27 5.97
CA ARG A 90 12.78 -0.45 7.38
C ARG A 90 13.91 0.53 7.72
N THR A 91 13.68 1.50 8.59
CA THR A 91 14.77 2.20 9.30
C THR A 91 14.90 1.65 10.73
N SER A 92 16.10 1.84 11.29
CA SER A 92 16.62 1.19 12.49
C SER A 92 15.70 1.23 13.71
N SER A 93 15.26 0.04 14.13
CA SER A 93 14.93 -0.34 15.52
C SER A 93 13.72 0.29 16.23
N ARG A 94 13.03 1.31 15.70
CA ARG A 94 11.95 2.01 16.44
C ARG A 94 10.63 2.24 15.68
N VAL A 95 10.57 1.82 14.42
CA VAL A 95 9.34 1.77 13.62
C VAL A 95 8.96 0.29 13.45
N CYS A 96 7.93 -0.15 14.16
CA CYS A 96 7.42 -1.53 14.05
C CYS A 96 6.23 -1.56 13.11
N LEU A 97 6.45 -2.05 11.90
CA LEU A 97 5.40 -2.28 10.92
C LEU A 97 4.84 -3.67 11.13
N THR A 98 3.58 -3.79 11.54
CA THR A 98 2.91 -5.07 11.54
C THR A 98 2.23 -5.27 10.19
N HIS A 99 2.71 -6.24 9.42
CA HIS A 99 2.02 -6.76 8.25
C HIS A 99 0.81 -7.57 8.71
N ASN A 100 -0.26 -6.90 9.13
CA ASN A 100 -1.54 -7.55 9.33
C ASN A 100 -2.27 -7.57 7.99
N SER A 101 -2.69 -8.75 7.55
CA SER A 101 -3.33 -9.08 6.26
C SER A 101 -4.54 -8.21 5.90
N HIS A 102 -5.01 -7.38 6.83
CA HIS A 102 -6.23 -6.59 6.70
C HIS A 102 -6.00 -5.06 6.60
N MET A 103 -4.80 -4.51 6.88
CA MET A 103 -4.62 -3.05 6.87
C MET A 103 -3.15 -2.62 6.80
N HIS A 104 -2.71 -2.07 5.67
CA HIS A 104 -1.39 -1.46 5.52
C HIS A 104 -1.40 -0.07 6.16
N ILE A 105 -1.00 -0.02 7.44
CA ILE A 105 -0.87 1.22 8.22
C ILE A 105 0.56 1.37 8.69
N VAL A 106 1.09 2.60 8.59
CA VAL A 106 2.34 2.98 9.24
C VAL A 106 2.09 3.03 10.75
N VAL A 107 2.62 2.01 11.42
CA VAL A 107 2.61 1.85 12.86
C VAL A 107 3.94 2.36 13.42
N LEU A 108 3.84 3.31 14.34
CA LEU A 108 4.96 3.96 15.00
C LEU A 108 4.95 3.60 16.48
N VAL A 109 6.14 3.51 17.07
CA VAL A 109 6.29 3.25 18.51
C VAL A 109 7.00 4.44 19.14
N CYS A 110 6.38 5.05 20.16
CA CYS A 110 6.95 6.12 20.96
C CYS A 110 6.70 5.81 22.43
N ALA A 111 7.73 5.84 23.28
CA ALA A 111 7.62 5.50 24.69
C ALA A 111 6.85 4.20 24.97
N THR A 112 7.13 3.15 24.19
CA THR A 112 6.45 1.83 24.21
C THR A 112 4.98 1.82 23.76
N VAL A 113 4.41 2.99 23.45
CA VAL A 113 3.04 3.12 22.93
C VAL A 113 3.06 3.04 21.41
N THR A 114 2.20 2.17 20.89
CA THR A 114 2.03 1.96 19.46
C THR A 114 0.92 2.85 18.91
N PHE A 115 1.16 3.53 17.79
CA PHE A 115 0.19 4.45 17.20
C PHE A 115 0.29 4.50 15.68
N PHE A 116 -0.75 5.05 15.06
CA PHE A 116 -0.80 5.25 13.61
C PHE A 116 -0.48 6.71 13.29
N ILE A 117 0.49 6.95 12.38
CA ILE A 117 0.91 8.32 12.00
C ILE A 117 -0.28 9.19 11.59
N PHE A 118 -1.23 8.62 10.86
CA PHE A 118 -2.41 9.34 10.36
C PHE A 118 -3.40 9.74 11.45
N ASN A 119 -3.43 9.02 12.58
CA ASN A 119 -4.27 9.40 13.72
C ASN A 119 -3.59 10.43 14.61
N ARG A 120 -2.25 10.53 14.54
CA ARG A 120 -1.40 11.32 15.43
C ARG A 120 -0.24 11.95 14.62
N PRO A 121 -0.51 12.87 13.68
CA PRO A 121 0.51 13.39 12.76
C PRO A 121 1.44 14.43 13.38
N ASN A 122 1.28 14.74 14.66
CA ASN A 122 2.11 15.71 15.38
C ASN A 122 2.43 15.24 16.80
N ALA A 123 3.48 15.81 17.39
CA ALA A 123 4.00 15.39 18.68
C ALA A 123 3.00 15.58 19.83
N ASP A 124 2.17 16.63 19.79
CA ASP A 124 1.15 16.89 20.83
C ASP A 124 0.14 15.75 20.90
N ARG A 125 -0.35 15.30 19.74
CA ARG A 125 -1.27 14.17 19.63
C ARG A 125 -0.66 12.87 20.15
N ILE A 126 0.63 12.64 19.89
CA ILE A 126 1.33 11.46 20.41
C ILE A 126 1.46 11.54 21.93
N VAL A 127 1.81 12.70 22.48
CA VAL A 127 1.86 12.93 23.93
C VAL A 127 0.48 12.71 24.58
N GLU A 128 -0.61 13.21 23.98
CA GLU A 128 -1.98 12.95 24.43
C GLU A 128 -2.27 11.45 24.50
N LEU A 129 -1.91 10.70 23.45
CA LEU A 129 -2.10 9.25 23.44
C LEU A 129 -1.29 8.54 24.52
N VAL A 130 -0.04 8.94 24.74
CA VAL A 130 0.78 8.35 25.80
C VAL A 130 0.17 8.61 27.18
N LYS A 131 -0.39 9.81 27.41
CA LYS A 131 -1.14 10.14 28.64
C LYS A 131 -2.40 9.30 28.81
N GLU A 132 -3.07 8.93 27.71
CA GLU A 132 -4.27 8.08 27.72
C GLU A 132 -3.92 6.62 28.04
N VAL A 133 -2.75 6.14 27.58
CA VAL A 133 -2.37 4.72 27.63
C VAL A 133 -1.56 4.38 28.88
N LEU A 134 -0.63 5.26 29.28
CA LEU A 134 0.29 5.03 30.40
C LEU A 134 -0.18 5.74 31.67
N ARG A 135 0.14 5.19 32.84
CA ARG A 135 -0.21 5.84 34.11
C ARG A 135 0.68 7.05 34.38
N PRO A 136 0.18 8.07 35.10
CA PRO A 136 1.01 9.17 35.56
C PRO A 136 2.25 8.67 36.32
N GLY A 137 3.44 9.08 35.88
CA GLY A 137 4.73 8.64 36.44
C GLY A 137 5.40 7.45 35.73
N GLU A 138 4.72 6.79 34.78
CA GLU A 138 5.33 5.77 33.90
C GLU A 138 6.03 6.39 32.68
N TYR A 139 5.89 7.69 32.46
CA TYR A 139 6.48 8.43 31.35
C TYR A 139 6.94 9.83 31.78
N ASP A 140 7.95 10.36 31.09
CA ASP A 140 8.34 11.77 31.15
C ASP A 140 7.80 12.48 29.90
N GLU A 141 6.93 13.46 30.10
CA GLU A 141 6.28 14.16 28.99
C GLU A 141 7.25 14.87 28.04
N ASN A 142 8.35 15.43 28.58
CA ASN A 142 9.35 16.11 27.75
C ASN A 142 10.14 15.11 26.91
N GLU A 143 10.50 13.97 27.49
CA GLU A 143 11.19 12.90 26.75
C GLU A 143 10.27 12.27 25.70
N VAL A 144 9.00 12.00 26.03
CA VAL A 144 7.99 11.52 25.06
C VAL A 144 7.83 12.50 23.91
N ARG A 145 7.74 13.80 24.21
CA ARG A 145 7.61 14.86 23.18
C ARG A 145 8.83 14.91 22.28
N LYS A 146 10.03 14.86 22.86
CA LYS A 146 11.30 14.85 22.12
C LYS A 146 11.41 13.62 21.22
N GLU A 147 11.06 12.45 21.74
CA GLU A 147 11.02 11.20 20.98
C GLU A 147 10.00 11.27 19.84
N ALA A 148 8.80 11.77 20.12
CA ALA A 148 7.75 11.96 19.12
C ALA A 148 8.19 12.91 18.00
N VAL A 149 8.84 14.04 18.32
CA VAL A 149 9.38 14.96 17.30
C VAL A 149 10.41 14.27 16.43
N ALA A 150 11.42 13.62 17.02
CA ALA A 150 12.48 12.95 16.26
C ALA A 150 11.94 11.84 15.36
N LEU A 151 10.95 11.06 15.85
CA LEU A 151 10.29 10.01 15.11
C LEU A 151 9.47 10.55 13.92
N LEU A 152 8.76 11.66 14.13
CA LEU A 152 7.99 12.32 13.08
C LEU A 152 8.92 12.97 12.05
N GLU A 153 9.99 13.64 12.48
CA GLU A 153 11.00 14.22 11.59
C GLU A 153 11.65 13.14 10.74
N ASP A 154 12.12 12.04 11.32
CA ASP A 154 12.69 10.90 10.57
C ASP A 154 11.68 10.37 9.54
N PHE A 155 10.41 10.20 9.94
CA PHE A 155 9.35 9.79 9.02
C PHE A 155 9.16 10.81 7.89
N TYR A 156 8.96 12.09 8.20
CA TYR A 156 8.67 13.10 7.19
C TYR A 156 9.88 13.38 6.29
N GLU A 157 11.09 13.51 6.80
CA GLU A 157 12.30 13.62 5.96
C GLU A 157 12.43 12.43 4.99
N THR A 158 12.14 11.25 5.51
CA THR A 158 12.21 10.02 4.73
C THR A 158 11.15 9.96 3.65
N TYR A 159 9.91 10.38 3.93
CA TYR A 159 8.75 10.10 3.08
C TYR A 159 8.09 11.35 2.46
N GLU A 160 8.55 12.56 2.76
CA GLU A 160 7.93 13.82 2.28
C GLU A 160 7.94 13.95 0.76
N HIS A 161 9.00 13.44 0.14
CA HIS A 161 9.10 13.38 -1.31
C HIS A 161 7.96 12.55 -1.94
N LEU A 162 7.43 11.53 -1.25
CA LEU A 162 6.31 10.75 -1.75
C LEU A 162 5.01 11.56 -1.75
N PHE A 163 4.79 12.42 -0.75
CA PHE A 163 3.64 13.33 -0.72
C PHE A 163 3.67 14.31 -1.90
N SER A 164 4.85 14.87 -2.17
CA SER A 164 5.04 15.88 -3.22
C SER A 164 5.06 15.30 -4.64
N THR A 165 5.63 14.10 -4.83
CA THR A 165 5.90 13.55 -6.18
C THR A 165 4.77 12.64 -6.68
N ILE A 166 4.03 12.00 -5.76
CA ILE A 166 3.00 11.00 -6.09
C ILE A 166 1.60 11.60 -5.91
N GLY A 167 1.49 12.87 -5.51
CA GLY A 167 0.20 13.53 -5.29
C GLY A 167 -0.55 12.95 -4.09
N LEU A 168 0.17 12.34 -3.15
CA LEU A 168 -0.41 11.81 -1.93
C LEU A 168 -0.67 12.95 -0.95
N ALA A 169 -1.84 12.95 -0.33
CA ALA A 169 -2.18 13.94 0.67
C ALA A 169 -1.24 13.82 1.88
N ASP A 170 -0.63 14.95 2.26
CA ASP A 170 0.23 15.04 3.44
C ASP A 170 -0.59 14.78 4.71
N PRO A 171 -0.29 13.75 5.52
CA PRO A 171 -1.01 13.42 6.74
C PRO A 171 -1.05 14.54 7.78
N ARG A 172 -0.17 15.54 7.69
CA ARG A 172 -0.20 16.74 8.54
C ARG A 172 -1.33 17.68 8.20
N GLN A 173 -1.85 17.61 6.98
CA GLN A 173 -2.78 18.59 6.38
C GLN A 173 -4.18 18.03 6.14
N ILE A 174 -4.38 16.73 6.36
CA ILE A 174 -5.63 16.02 6.03
C ILE A 174 -6.09 15.21 7.25
N ASP A 175 -7.37 15.29 7.59
CA ASP A 175 -7.94 14.45 8.65
C ASP A 175 -8.08 13.00 8.18
N TRP A 176 -8.12 12.05 9.12
CA TRP A 176 -8.16 10.62 8.79
C TRP A 176 -9.36 10.20 7.91
N PRO A 177 -10.61 10.61 8.19
CA PRO A 177 -11.73 10.39 7.28
C PRO A 177 -11.48 10.91 5.86
N THR A 178 -10.93 12.12 5.72
CA THR A 178 -10.61 12.70 4.41
C THR A 178 -9.41 12.00 3.76
N PHE A 179 -8.42 11.55 4.52
CA PHE A 179 -7.31 10.76 4.00
C PHE A 179 -7.80 9.43 3.44
N LEU A 180 -8.67 8.73 4.17
CA LEU A 180 -9.30 7.52 3.68
C LEU A 180 -10.14 7.83 2.43
N SER A 181 -10.98 8.87 2.48
CA SER A 181 -11.81 9.22 1.33
C SER A 181 -10.97 9.57 0.11
N VAL A 182 -9.84 10.28 0.23
CA VAL A 182 -8.92 10.59 -0.88
C VAL A 182 -8.10 9.37 -1.32
N ARG A 183 -7.66 8.51 -0.38
CA ARG A 183 -6.94 7.26 -0.67
C ARG A 183 -7.80 6.28 -1.45
N TYR A 184 -9.11 6.29 -1.21
CA TYR A 184 -10.07 5.40 -1.86
C TYR A 184 -10.94 6.09 -2.93
N ASN A 185 -10.98 7.43 -3.02
CA ASN A 185 -11.63 8.17 -4.11
C ASN A 185 -10.72 8.13 -5.33
N GLY A 186 -11.14 7.39 -6.36
CA GLY A 186 -10.35 7.12 -7.56
C GLY A 186 -9.98 5.63 -7.69
N LEU A 187 -10.20 4.85 -6.63
CA LEU A 187 -10.47 3.43 -6.80
C LEU A 187 -11.91 3.31 -7.26
N GLU A 188 -12.15 3.67 -8.51
CA GLU A 188 -13.41 3.36 -9.16
C GLU A 188 -13.63 1.86 -8.97
N LEU A 189 -14.73 1.52 -8.29
CA LEU A 189 -15.28 0.17 -8.38
C LEU A 189 -15.44 -0.08 -9.88
N GLU A 190 -14.82 -1.13 -10.41
CA GLU A 190 -15.19 -1.55 -11.76
C GLU A 190 -16.69 -1.87 -11.72
N ASP A 191 -17.46 -1.23 -12.60
CA ASP A 191 -18.86 -1.55 -12.79
C ASP A 191 -18.97 -3.07 -13.02
N ALA A 192 -19.64 -3.75 -12.07
CA ALA A 192 -19.71 -5.20 -11.96
C ALA A 192 -20.55 -5.86 -13.06
#